data_AF-A0A0W0VKH4-F1
#
_entry.id   AF-A0A0W0VKH4-F1
#
_cell.length_a   1.000
_cell.length_b   1.000
_cell.length_c   1.000
_cell.angle_alpha   90.00
_cell.angle_beta   90.00
_cell.angle_gamma   90.00
#
_symmetry.space_group_name_H-M   'P 1'
#
loop_
_entity.id
_entity.type
_entity.pdbx_description
1 polymer ?
#
loop_
_entity_poly.entity_id
_entity_poly.type
_entity_poly.pdbx_seq_one_letter_code
_entity_poly.pdbx_strand_id
1 'polypeptide(L)'
;MKKILFGCRLVSCLMVLTLVIHWKVPVIPFQLILQQPDILNGWMGWTLYFVIMGALFFILNLIAAIGLFAVRKWGFKIGYLAIICSNLSGISYLPIKFFLSQPSIIPMIIINLVLLSYVIYLDISSRKFLRSSQSPKKYFKKIAC
;
A
#
# COMPACT_ATOMS: atom_id res chain seq x y z
N MET A 1 4.72 -23.58 -2.11
CA MET A 1 5.27 -22.48 -2.94
C MET A 1 4.22 -21.78 -3.80
N LYS A 2 3.47 -22.51 -4.66
CA LYS A 2 2.44 -21.95 -5.56
C LYS A 2 1.40 -21.07 -4.83
N LYS A 3 0.90 -21.50 -3.66
CA LYS A 3 -0.10 -20.74 -2.86
C LYS A 3 0.41 -19.38 -2.34
N ILE A 4 1.64 -19.32 -1.82
CA ILE A 4 2.25 -18.08 -1.32
C ILE A 4 2.57 -17.14 -2.49
N LEU A 5 3.13 -17.69 -3.58
CA LEU A 5 3.45 -16.93 -4.78
C LEU A 5 2.18 -16.33 -5.42
N PHE A 6 1.11 -17.12 -5.47
CA PHE A 6 -0.20 -16.67 -5.93
C PHE A 6 -0.78 -15.58 -5.02
N GLY A 7 -0.72 -15.75 -3.70
CA GLY A 7 -1.15 -14.72 -2.74
C GLY A 7 -0.40 -13.40 -2.89
N CYS A 8 0.93 -13.42 -2.99
CA CYS A 8 1.73 -12.21 -3.22
C CYS A 8 1.40 -11.53 -4.56
N ARG A 9 1.18 -12.31 -5.63
CA ARG A 9 0.77 -11.79 -6.95
C ARG A 9 -0.63 -11.20 -6.91
N LEU A 10 -1.56 -11.81 -6.17
CA LEU A 10 -2.90 -11.29 -5.97
C LEU A 10 -2.86 -9.94 -5.25
N VAL A 11 -2.11 -9.83 -4.14
CA VAL A 11 -1.97 -8.55 -3.42
C VAL A 11 -1.29 -7.49 -4.29
N SER A 12 -0.27 -7.86 -5.05
CA SER A 12 0.37 -6.96 -6.01
C SER A 12 -0.62 -6.44 -7.05
N CYS A 13 -1.44 -7.33 -7.62
CA CYS A 13 -2.51 -6.96 -8.55
C CYS A 13 -3.53 -6.02 -7.90
N LEU A 14 -3.96 -6.32 -6.68
CA LEU A 14 -4.88 -5.46 -5.92
C LEU A 14 -4.28 -4.07 -5.67
N MET A 15 -3.00 -3.96 -5.33
CA MET A 15 -2.33 -2.67 -5.16
C MET A 15 -2.30 -1.86 -6.47
N VAL A 16 -2.00 -2.50 -7.61
CA VAL A 16 -2.06 -1.84 -8.92
C VAL A 16 -3.49 -1.43 -9.28
N LEU A 17 -4.48 -2.27 -8.99
CA LEU A 17 -5.88 -1.96 -9.23
C LEU A 17 -6.31 -0.72 -8.41
N THR A 18 -5.85 -0.63 -7.16
CA THR A 18 -6.10 0.55 -6.31
C THR A 18 -5.54 1.83 -6.94
N LEU A 19 -4.36 1.77 -7.57
CA LEU A 19 -3.80 2.91 -8.33
C LEU A 19 -4.71 3.31 -9.48
N VAL A 20 -5.22 2.35 -10.27
CA VAL A 20 -6.10 2.64 -11.41
C VAL A 20 -7.41 3.26 -10.94
N ILE A 21 -8.02 2.73 -9.87
CA ILE A 21 -9.29 3.24 -9.33
C ILE A 21 -9.11 4.66 -8.77
N HIS A 22 -8.02 4.91 -8.05
CA HIS A 22 -7.78 6.18 -7.35
C HIS A 22 -6.96 7.19 -8.17
N TRP A 23 -6.76 6.97 -9.48
CA TRP A 23 -5.97 7.87 -10.34
C TRP A 23 -6.51 9.30 -10.40
N LYS A 24 -7.81 9.47 -10.17
CA LYS A 24 -8.44 10.79 -10.11
C LYS A 24 -8.09 11.61 -8.86
N VAL A 25 -7.64 10.96 -7.78
CA VAL A 25 -7.32 11.61 -6.50
C VAL A 25 -6.18 12.63 -6.64
N PRO A 26 -5.04 12.32 -7.28
CA PRO A 26 -4.01 13.33 -7.56
C PRO A 26 -4.34 14.23 -8.76
N VAL A 27 -5.10 13.74 -9.74
CA VAL A 27 -5.32 14.44 -11.02
C VAL A 27 -6.31 15.59 -10.90
N ILE A 28 -7.41 15.43 -10.16
CA ILE A 28 -8.41 16.50 -10.00
C ILE A 28 -7.80 17.74 -9.31
N PRO A 29 -7.08 17.62 -8.17
CA PRO A 29 -6.39 18.76 -7.56
C PRO A 29 -5.37 19.40 -8.50
N PHE A 30 -4.63 18.60 -9.27
CA PHE A 30 -3.63 19.09 -10.21
C PHE A 30 -4.24 19.89 -11.37
N GLN A 31 -5.39 19.45 -11.89
CA GLN A 31 -6.14 20.18 -12.91
C GLN A 31 -6.69 21.51 -12.38
N LEU A 32 -7.19 21.52 -11.12
CA LEU A 32 -7.68 22.74 -10.48
C LEU A 32 -6.56 23.78 -10.28
N ILE A 33 -5.35 23.35 -9.92
CA ILE A 33 -4.16 24.24 -9.84
C ILE A 33 -3.87 24.92 -11.18
N LEU A 34 -3.93 24.16 -12.28
CA LEU A 34 -3.57 24.67 -13.61
C LEU A 34 -4.66 25.53 -14.25
N GLN A 35 -5.93 25.27 -13.94
CA GLN A 35 -7.06 25.92 -14.62
C GLN A 35 -7.65 27.11 -13.86
N GLN A 36 -7.51 27.18 -12.52
CA GLN A 36 -8.15 28.20 -11.69
C GLN A 36 -7.21 28.75 -10.59
N PRO A 37 -6.14 29.48 -10.97
CA PRO A 37 -5.16 30.01 -10.02
C PRO A 37 -5.75 31.01 -9.02
N ASP A 38 -6.82 31.74 -9.39
CA ASP A 38 -7.40 32.80 -8.56
C ASP A 38 -8.21 32.29 -7.36
N ILE A 39 -8.87 31.13 -7.50
CA ILE A 39 -9.56 30.43 -6.40
C ILE A 39 -8.52 29.82 -5.43
N LEU A 40 -7.31 29.55 -5.94
CA LEU A 40 -6.27 28.84 -5.24
C LEU A 40 -5.59 29.69 -4.16
N ASN A 41 -5.51 31.02 -4.27
CA ASN A 41 -4.78 31.82 -3.28
C ASN A 41 -5.28 31.65 -1.82
N GLY A 42 -6.54 31.26 -1.61
CA GLY A 42 -7.09 30.89 -0.29
C GLY A 42 -6.96 29.41 0.09
N TRP A 43 -6.77 28.52 -0.87
CA TRP A 43 -6.81 27.05 -0.70
C TRP A 43 -5.55 26.34 -1.23
N MET A 44 -4.50 27.09 -1.56
CA MET A 44 -3.30 26.59 -2.23
C MET A 44 -2.58 25.56 -1.38
N GLY A 45 -2.51 25.79 -0.06
CA GLY A 45 -1.89 24.85 0.88
C GLY A 45 -2.60 23.50 0.93
N TRP A 46 -3.94 23.49 0.92
CA TRP A 46 -4.74 22.26 0.93
C TRP A 46 -4.64 21.50 -0.39
N THR A 47 -4.68 22.22 -1.50
CA THR A 47 -4.59 21.62 -2.84
C THR A 47 -3.21 21.01 -3.06
N LEU A 48 -2.15 21.72 -2.68
CA LEU A 48 -0.77 21.22 -2.72
C LEU A 48 -0.58 20.00 -1.80
N TYR A 49 -1.13 20.03 -0.58
CA TYR A 49 -1.12 18.90 0.34
C TYR A 49 -1.76 17.65 -0.28
N PHE A 50 -2.92 17.79 -0.94
CA PHE A 50 -3.58 16.68 -1.61
C PHE A 50 -2.80 16.13 -2.80
N VAL A 51 -2.14 16.98 -3.59
CA VAL A 51 -1.25 16.53 -4.66
C VAL A 51 -0.07 15.73 -4.10
N ILE A 52 0.59 16.25 -3.05
CA ILE A 52 1.75 15.60 -2.43
C ILE A 52 1.34 14.26 -1.80
N MET A 53 0.26 14.23 -1.03
CA MET A 53 -0.23 13.01 -0.38
C MET A 53 -0.75 11.98 -1.38
N GLY A 54 -1.41 12.44 -2.45
CA GLY A 54 -1.83 11.60 -3.57
C GLY A 54 -0.63 10.98 -4.29
N ALA A 55 0.38 11.79 -4.65
CA ALA A 55 1.60 11.29 -5.28
C ALA A 55 2.35 10.28 -4.38
N LEU A 56 2.47 10.57 -3.08
CA LEU A 56 3.09 9.69 -2.11
C LEU A 56 2.34 8.34 -2.01
N PHE A 57 1.02 8.38 -1.98
CA PHE A 57 0.18 7.18 -2.01
C PHE A 57 0.44 6.34 -3.27
N PHE A 58 0.53 6.97 -4.44
CA PHE A 58 0.82 6.27 -5.70
C PHE A 58 2.19 5.59 -5.68
N ILE A 59 3.23 6.33 -5.27
CA ILE A 59 4.61 5.83 -5.22
C ILE A 59 4.72 4.64 -4.26
N LEU A 60 4.15 4.76 -3.06
CA LEU A 60 4.20 3.69 -2.05
C LEU A 60 3.49 2.41 -2.51
N ASN A 61 2.30 2.53 -3.10
CA ASN A 61 1.55 1.38 -3.61
C ASN A 61 2.26 0.71 -4.80
N LEU A 62 2.87 1.49 -5.70
CA LEU A 62 3.62 0.96 -6.83
C LEU A 62 4.87 0.18 -6.36
N ILE A 63 5.66 0.76 -5.45
CA ILE A 63 6.86 0.10 -4.92
C ILE A 63 6.48 -1.14 -4.12
N ALA A 64 5.40 -1.10 -3.34
CA ALA A 64 4.86 -2.25 -2.63
C ALA A 64 4.43 -3.36 -3.59
N ALA A 65 3.70 -3.02 -4.67
CA ALA A 65 3.27 -3.97 -5.68
C ALA A 65 4.45 -4.68 -6.35
N ILE A 66 5.49 -3.93 -6.76
CA ILE A 66 6.70 -4.49 -7.36
C ILE A 66 7.44 -5.40 -6.36
N GLY A 67 7.60 -4.93 -5.12
CA GLY A 67 8.29 -5.68 -4.08
C GLY A 67 7.58 -6.98 -3.69
N LEU A 68 6.25 -6.97 -3.61
CA LEU A 68 5.43 -8.14 -3.34
C LEU A 68 5.40 -9.11 -4.53
N PHE A 69 5.33 -8.61 -5.77
CA PHE A 69 5.42 -9.44 -6.97
C PHE A 69 6.71 -10.24 -7.03
N ALA A 70 7.83 -9.59 -6.69
CA ALA A 70 9.15 -10.22 -6.62
C ALA A 70 9.40 -10.99 -5.30
N VAL A 71 8.41 -11.05 -4.40
CA VAL A 71 8.49 -11.71 -3.07
C VAL A 71 9.73 -11.26 -2.28
N ARG A 72 10.10 -9.98 -2.39
CA ARG A 72 11.26 -9.42 -1.70
C ARG A 72 10.88 -8.94 -0.30
N LYS A 73 11.78 -9.15 0.67
CA LYS A 73 11.56 -8.78 2.09
C LYS A 73 11.17 -7.31 2.31
N TRP A 74 11.71 -6.41 1.50
CA TRP A 74 11.40 -4.98 1.56
C TRP A 74 10.03 -4.63 0.97
N GLY A 75 9.52 -5.44 0.03
CA GLY A 75 8.17 -5.29 -0.52
C GLY A 75 7.08 -5.42 0.53
N PHE A 76 7.22 -6.36 1.48
CA PHE A 76 6.29 -6.49 2.61
C PHE A 76 6.33 -5.26 3.53
N LYS A 77 7.52 -4.76 3.87
CA LYS A 77 7.67 -3.55 4.71
C LYS A 77 7.01 -2.33 4.09
N ILE A 78 7.24 -2.12 2.79
CA ILE A 78 6.66 -0.99 2.05
C ILE A 78 5.16 -1.19 1.84
N GLY A 79 4.70 -2.44 1.68
CA GLY A 79 3.28 -2.76 1.65
C GLY A 79 2.54 -2.40 2.94
N TYR A 80 3.13 -2.68 4.11
CA TYR A 80 2.56 -2.23 5.39
C TYR A 80 2.47 -0.71 5.45
N LEU A 81 3.55 -0.02 5.04
CA LEU A 81 3.59 1.44 5.03
C LEU A 81 2.53 2.02 4.08
N ALA A 82 2.36 1.44 2.89
CA ALA A 82 1.35 1.86 1.92
C ALA A 82 -0.08 1.74 2.48
N ILE A 83 -0.40 0.63 3.16
CA ILE A 83 -1.72 0.40 3.77
C ILE A 83 -1.97 1.34 4.97
N ILE A 84 -0.94 1.63 5.78
CA ILE A 84 -1.07 2.57 6.89
C ILE A 84 -1.25 4.00 6.36
N CYS A 85 -0.45 4.40 5.37
CA CYS A 85 -0.58 5.70 4.72
C CYS A 85 -1.92 5.85 3.98
N SER A 86 -2.49 4.78 3.41
CA SER A 86 -3.81 4.83 2.77
C SER A 86 -4.93 5.09 3.77
N ASN A 87 -4.84 4.51 4.97
CA ASN A 87 -5.77 4.81 6.07
C ASN A 87 -5.63 6.24 6.56
N LEU A 88 -4.40 6.72 6.80
CA LEU A 88 -4.15 8.07 7.31
C LEU A 88 -4.59 9.15 6.32
N SER A 89 -4.29 8.94 5.03
CA SER A 89 -4.72 9.85 3.99
C SER A 89 -6.25 9.88 3.88
N GLY A 90 -6.93 8.73 3.86
CA GLY A 90 -8.41 8.68 3.88
C GLY A 90 -9.07 9.44 5.04
N ILE A 91 -8.40 9.51 6.20
CA ILE A 91 -8.86 10.26 7.39
C ILE A 91 -8.56 11.75 7.28
N SER A 92 -7.44 12.14 6.68
CA SER A 92 -7.04 13.55 6.57
C SER A 92 -7.75 14.33 5.46
N TYR A 93 -8.46 13.68 4.53
CA TYR A 93 -9.29 14.35 3.52
C TYR A 93 -10.62 14.91 4.06
N LEU A 94 -11.04 14.55 5.28
CA LEU A 94 -12.34 14.95 5.82
C LEU A 94 -12.17 15.88 7.03
N PRO A 95 -12.72 17.10 7.02
CA PRO A 95 -12.83 17.89 8.24
C PRO A 95 -13.58 17.07 9.30
N ILE A 96 -13.10 17.08 10.54
CA ILE A 96 -13.55 16.21 11.66
C ILE A 96 -15.08 16.16 11.82
N LYS A 97 -15.79 17.23 11.46
CA LYS A 97 -17.27 17.30 11.47
C LYS A 97 -17.96 16.42 10.42
N PHE A 98 -17.35 16.16 9.28
CA PHE A 98 -17.87 15.28 8.22
C PHE A 98 -17.45 13.81 8.40
N PHE A 99 -16.43 13.56 9.22
CA PHE A 99 -15.91 12.22 9.47
C PHE A 99 -16.92 11.32 10.21
N LEU A 100 -17.75 11.88 11.09
CA LEU A 100 -18.82 11.15 11.78
C LEU A 100 -20.10 10.96 10.96
N SER A 101 -20.29 11.69 9.85
CA SER A 101 -21.54 11.65 9.07
C SER A 101 -21.47 10.76 7.82
N GLN A 102 -20.30 10.21 7.48
CA GLN A 102 -20.14 9.34 6.31
C GLN A 102 -19.98 7.85 6.70
N PRO A 103 -21.03 7.03 6.54
CA PRO A 103 -20.97 5.59 6.83
C PRO A 103 -20.02 4.80 5.91
N SER A 104 -19.51 5.41 4.84
CA SER A 104 -18.57 4.81 3.88
C SER A 104 -17.15 4.63 4.41
N ILE A 105 -16.79 5.25 5.53
CA ILE A 105 -15.43 5.20 6.10
C ILE A 105 -15.17 3.88 6.84
N ILE A 106 -16.17 3.39 7.58
CA ILE A 106 -16.10 2.14 8.35
C ILE A 106 -15.73 0.94 7.46
N PRO A 107 -16.39 0.67 6.32
CA PRO A 107 -16.02 -0.45 5.45
C PRO A 107 -14.61 -0.28 4.86
N MET A 108 -14.14 0.94 4.60
CA MET A 108 -12.80 1.19 4.08
C MET A 108 -11.71 0.83 5.10
N ILE A 109 -11.92 1.19 6.38
CA ILE A 109 -11.04 0.82 7.49
C ILE A 109 -10.99 -0.71 7.65
N ILE A 110 -12.16 -1.36 7.61
CA ILE A 110 -12.26 -2.83 7.73
C ILE A 110 -11.50 -3.52 6.59
N ILE A 111 -11.70 -3.08 5.34
CA ILE A 111 -10.99 -3.64 4.17
C ILE A 111 -9.48 -3.49 4.33
N ASN A 112 -9.01 -2.33 4.77
CA ASN A 112 -7.58 -2.08 4.97
C ASN A 112 -7.00 -2.92 6.13
N LEU A 113 -7.76 -3.17 7.21
CA LEU A 113 -7.37 -4.08 8.28
C LEU A 113 -7.26 -5.53 7.78
N VAL A 114 -8.23 -6.00 7.00
CA VAL A 114 -8.22 -7.34 6.39
C VAL A 114 -7.00 -7.50 5.47
N LEU A 115 -6.73 -6.50 4.62
CA LEU A 115 -5.54 -6.47 3.76
C LEU A 115 -4.25 -6.51 4.59
N LEU A 116 -4.16 -5.73 5.67
CA LEU A 116 -2.99 -5.71 6.55
C LEU A 116 -2.76 -7.09 7.18
N SER A 117 -3.79 -7.71 7.75
CA SER A 117 -3.71 -9.06 8.32
C SER A 117 -3.27 -10.09 7.28
N TYR A 118 -3.76 -9.97 6.05
CA TYR A 118 -3.39 -10.87 4.96
C TYR A 118 -1.93 -10.70 4.52
N VAL A 119 -1.43 -9.46 4.42
CA VAL A 119 -0.01 -9.21 4.11
C VAL A 119 0.90 -9.71 5.22
N ILE A 120 0.52 -9.54 6.50
CA ILE A 120 1.25 -10.10 7.65
C ILE A 120 1.34 -11.62 7.56
N TYR A 121 0.22 -12.27 7.26
CA TYR A 121 0.18 -13.72 7.07
C TYR A 121 1.14 -14.18 5.95
N LEU A 122 1.15 -13.48 4.82
CA LEU A 122 2.04 -13.79 3.69
C LEU A 122 3.52 -13.56 4.05
N ASP A 123 3.87 -12.50 4.76
CA ASP A 123 5.24 -12.24 5.20
C ASP A 123 5.74 -13.33 6.14
N ILE A 124 4.98 -13.67 7.18
CA ILE A 124 5.35 -14.75 8.13
C ILE A 124 5.51 -16.08 7.37
N SER A 125 4.57 -16.41 6.49
CA SER A 125 4.61 -17.64 5.69
C SER A 125 5.81 -17.67 4.74
N SER A 126 6.16 -16.55 4.12
CA SER A 126 7.33 -16.42 3.24
C SER A 126 8.64 -16.63 4.00
N ARG A 127 8.75 -16.11 5.24
CA ARG A 127 9.95 -16.25 6.09
C ARG A 127 10.13 -17.68 6.61
N LYS A 128 9.05 -18.34 7.05
CA LYS A 128 9.09 -19.75 7.48
C LYS A 128 9.58 -20.65 6.34
N PHE A 129 9.14 -20.37 5.12
CA PHE A 129 9.56 -21.11 3.93
C PHE A 129 11.02 -20.86 3.53
N LEU A 130 11.48 -19.61 3.54
CA LEU A 130 12.89 -19.30 3.26
C LEU A 130 13.83 -20.00 4.25
N ARG A 131 13.45 -20.08 5.53
CA ARG A 131 14.20 -20.81 6.57
C ARG A 131 14.23 -22.32 6.33
N SER A 132 13.12 -22.95 5.94
CA SER A 132 13.11 -24.38 5.67
C SER A 132 13.96 -24.77 4.45
N SER A 133 14.02 -23.90 3.43
CA SER A 133 14.87 -24.14 2.24
C SER A 133 16.37 -24.04 2.51
N GLN A 134 16.79 -23.35 3.57
CA GLN A 134 18.21 -23.22 3.95
C GLN A 134 18.71 -24.38 4.84
N SER A 135 17.81 -25.23 5.33
CA SER A 135 18.14 -26.35 6.24
C SER A 135 18.93 -27.53 5.65
N PRO A 136 18.99 -27.84 4.33
CA PRO A 136 19.72 -29.03 3.89
C PRO A 136 21.24 -28.82 3.79
N LYS A 137 21.75 -27.58 3.77
CA LYS A 137 23.20 -27.32 3.54
C LYS A 137 24.08 -27.50 4.77
N LYS A 138 23.53 -27.60 5.99
CA LYS A 138 24.32 -27.83 7.21
C LYS A 138 24.63 -29.30 7.49
N TYR A 139 23.92 -30.25 6.88
CA TYR A 139 24.17 -31.67 7.09
C TYR A 139 25.25 -32.24 6.15
N PHE A 140 25.40 -31.70 4.93
CA PHE A 140 26.43 -32.19 4.00
C PHE A 140 27.85 -31.71 4.29
N LYS A 141 28.03 -30.63 5.08
CA LYS A 141 29.37 -30.15 5.44
C LYS A 141 30.00 -30.90 6.62
N LYS A 142 29.27 -31.83 7.25
CA LYS A 142 29.75 -32.61 8.41
C LYS A 142 30.08 -34.07 8.09
N ILE A 143 29.93 -34.50 6.83
CA ILE A 143 30.23 -35.86 6.37
C ILE A 143 31.51 -35.88 5.49
N ALA A 144 32.12 -34.71 5.25
CA ALA A 144 33.32 -34.58 4.40
C ALA A 144 34.60 -34.23 5.19
N CYS A 145 34.65 -34.49 6.50
CA CYS A 145 35.86 -34.44 7.31
C CYS A 145 36.04 -35.77 8.04
#